data_AF-A0A535RJK3-F1
#
_entry.id   AF-A0A535RJK3-F1
#
_cell.length_a   1.000
_cell.length_b   1.000
_cell.length_c   1.000
_cell.angle_alpha   90.00
_cell.angle_beta   90.00
_cell.angle_gamma   90.00
#
_symmetry.space_group_name_H-M   'P 1'
#
loop_
_entity.id
_entity.type
_entity.pdbx_description
1 polymer ?
#
loop_
_entity_poly.entity_id
_entity_poly.type
_entity_poly.pdbx_seq_one_letter_code
_entity_poly.pdbx_strand_id
1 'polypeptide(L)'
;MTGATPGTPAASPRPGRLSWSPPALVNPITRTLCNCNIIDGEIVVDLNLGQDYILKDPVVLNYPVVIQGGHNVVWIGGEIRPQSGPDIGIQLIRDVGAGGGTIHLEGIHLDGVNGVLTDGIEGGQWAGLSKPSGTLADARLQIENVRIDHLSGDSAVTHQDCVQHYGGWKDLRVDHFTCQTPYQGFYLPWEDSAAANRGVLSHWDLRNANLRDLPNSTGGGMQTLIHFGDAGPGYFDAASHQQGGQLTNVYLHATRKSLDQETYPNSGTATASRDG
;
A
#
# COMPACT_ATOMS: atom_id res chain seq x y z
N MET A 1 26.72 46.06 14.83
CA MET A 1 25.62 45.11 15.07
C MET A 1 24.59 45.30 13.98
N THR A 2 24.68 44.51 12.91
CA THR A 2 23.74 44.53 11.77
C THR A 2 22.65 43.51 12.05
N GLY A 3 21.44 43.98 12.33
CA GLY A 3 20.28 43.13 12.58
C GLY A 3 19.83 42.42 11.30
N ALA A 4 19.82 41.10 11.33
CA ALA A 4 19.22 40.28 10.28
C ALA A 4 17.69 40.37 10.39
N THR A 5 17.03 40.73 9.29
CA THR A 5 15.58 40.71 9.16
C THR A 5 15.08 39.27 9.21
N PRO A 6 14.11 38.91 10.06
CA PRO A 6 13.56 37.56 10.07
C PRO A 6 12.86 37.29 8.74
N GLY A 7 13.28 36.22 8.06
CA GLY A 7 12.71 35.79 6.79
C GLY A 7 11.25 35.39 6.96
N THR A 8 10.41 35.87 6.05
CA THR A 8 9.00 35.48 5.92
C THR A 8 8.90 33.95 5.85
N PRO A 9 8.10 33.29 6.71
CA PRO A 9 7.87 31.85 6.62
C PRO A 9 7.36 31.50 5.22
N ALA A 10 8.00 30.53 4.57
CA ALA A 10 7.52 30.00 3.30
C ALA A 10 6.07 29.51 3.49
N ALA A 11 5.17 29.97 2.62
CA ALA A 11 3.79 29.53 2.65
C ALA A 11 3.72 28.01 2.47
N SER A 12 3.03 27.31 3.37
CA SER A 12 2.76 25.88 3.23
C SER A 12 2.09 25.62 1.87
N PRO A 13 2.54 24.60 1.10
CA PRO A 13 1.90 24.25 -0.16
C PRO A 13 0.40 24.03 0.07
N ARG A 14 -0.44 24.64 -0.77
CA ARG A 14 -1.86 24.27 -0.79
C ARG A 14 -1.94 22.80 -1.20
N PRO A 15 -2.75 21.96 -0.52
CA PRO A 15 -2.95 20.59 -0.96
C PRO A 15 -3.34 20.60 -2.44
N GLY A 16 -2.58 19.89 -3.26
CA GLY A 16 -2.93 19.70 -4.66
C GLY A 16 -4.26 18.97 -4.77
N ARG A 17 -4.93 19.07 -5.92
CA ARG A 17 -6.01 18.14 -6.22
C ARG A 17 -5.43 16.73 -6.31
N LEU A 18 -6.15 15.76 -5.75
CA LEU A 18 -5.87 14.34 -5.91
C LEU A 18 -5.95 13.95 -7.39
N SER A 19 -5.12 12.99 -7.79
CA SER A 19 -4.88 12.62 -9.19
C SER A 19 -6.01 11.80 -9.79
N TRP A 20 -6.69 10.99 -8.97
CA TRP A 20 -7.80 10.16 -9.41
C TRP A 20 -9.07 10.51 -8.64
N SER A 21 -10.21 10.17 -9.22
CA SER A 21 -11.49 10.25 -8.53
C SER A 21 -11.92 8.85 -8.14
N PRO A 22 -12.73 8.68 -7.08
CA PRO A 22 -13.38 7.41 -6.80
C PRO A 22 -14.10 6.88 -8.04
N PRO A 23 -14.15 5.55 -8.25
CA PRO A 23 -14.88 4.96 -9.37
C PRO A 23 -16.37 5.33 -9.30
N ALA A 24 -17.01 5.43 -10.45
CA ALA A 24 -18.47 5.55 -10.50
C ALA A 24 -19.09 4.24 -9.97
N LEU A 25 -19.97 4.37 -8.98
CA LEU A 25 -20.63 3.23 -8.35
C LEU A 25 -22.01 2.98 -8.94
N VAL A 26 -22.38 1.72 -9.10
CA VAL A 26 -23.70 1.28 -9.55
C VAL A 26 -24.46 0.65 -8.39
N ASN A 27 -25.54 1.30 -7.95
CA ASN A 27 -26.38 0.85 -6.83
C ASN A 27 -25.58 0.42 -5.58
N PRO A 28 -24.70 1.29 -5.03
CA PRO A 28 -23.80 0.88 -3.97
C PRO A 28 -24.52 0.55 -2.67
N ILE A 29 -23.99 -0.42 -1.94
CA ILE A 29 -24.39 -0.69 -0.55
C ILE A 29 -23.43 0.04 0.38
N THR A 30 -23.96 0.80 1.33
CA THR A 30 -23.13 1.40 2.38
C THR A 30 -22.96 0.41 3.54
N ARG A 31 -21.71 0.12 3.91
CA ARG A 31 -21.35 -0.63 5.11
C ARG A 31 -20.71 0.30 6.12
N THR A 32 -21.24 0.33 7.32
CA THR A 32 -20.62 1.06 8.44
C THR A 32 -19.69 0.10 9.15
N LEU A 33 -18.41 0.44 9.20
CA LEU A 33 -17.39 -0.27 9.94
C LEU A 33 -17.52 0.09 11.43
N CYS A 34 -17.22 -0.88 12.28
CA CYS A 34 -17.13 -0.69 13.72
C CYS A 34 -16.10 -1.66 14.31
N ASN A 35 -15.75 -1.46 15.58
CA ASN A 35 -15.00 -2.43 16.40
C ASN A 35 -15.89 -3.62 16.77
N CYS A 36 -16.35 -4.33 15.75
CA CYS A 36 -17.38 -5.36 15.76
C CYS A 36 -17.06 -6.37 14.65
N ASN A 37 -17.75 -7.52 14.61
CA ASN A 37 -17.47 -8.60 13.65
C ASN A 37 -16.00 -9.03 13.66
N ILE A 38 -15.43 -9.10 14.86
CA ILE A 38 -14.04 -9.46 15.07
C ILE A 38 -13.88 -10.97 14.96
N ILE A 39 -13.05 -11.43 14.03
CA ILE A 39 -12.68 -12.83 13.86
C ILE A 39 -11.16 -12.87 13.92
N ASP A 40 -10.61 -13.69 14.82
CA ASP A 40 -9.17 -13.86 15.02
C ASP A 40 -8.39 -12.54 15.24
N GLY A 41 -9.08 -11.52 15.78
CA GLY A 41 -8.50 -10.21 16.06
C GLY A 41 -8.60 -9.22 14.90
N GLU A 42 -9.38 -9.49 13.86
CA GLU A 42 -9.58 -8.63 12.69
C GLU A 42 -11.04 -8.26 12.50
N ILE A 43 -11.32 -7.03 12.05
CA ILE A 43 -12.65 -6.66 11.53
C ILE A 43 -12.77 -7.28 10.15
N VAL A 44 -13.62 -8.29 10.02
CA VAL A 44 -13.88 -8.94 8.73
C VAL A 44 -15.06 -8.27 8.02
N VAL A 45 -14.79 -7.80 6.80
CA VAL A 45 -15.73 -7.11 5.92
C VAL A 45 -16.00 -7.98 4.70
N ASP A 46 -16.96 -8.89 4.85
CA ASP A 46 -17.39 -9.78 3.77
C ASP A 46 -18.39 -9.08 2.84
N LEU A 47 -17.96 -8.86 1.59
CA LEU A 47 -18.73 -8.20 0.56
C LEU A 47 -19.17 -9.19 -0.51
N ASN A 48 -20.40 -9.04 -1.00
CA ASN A 48 -20.88 -9.85 -2.12
C ASN A 48 -20.06 -9.55 -3.40
N LEU A 49 -19.69 -10.59 -4.13
CA LEU A 49 -19.01 -10.47 -5.43
C LEU A 49 -19.86 -9.68 -6.43
N GLY A 50 -19.21 -8.84 -7.25
CA GLY A 50 -19.89 -8.05 -8.28
C GLY A 50 -20.66 -6.83 -7.77
N GLN A 51 -20.78 -6.63 -6.46
CA GLN A 51 -21.52 -5.53 -5.86
C GLN A 51 -20.58 -4.37 -5.48
N ASP A 52 -21.04 -3.14 -5.71
CA ASP A 52 -20.33 -1.93 -5.33
C ASP A 52 -20.64 -1.54 -3.88
N TYR A 53 -19.63 -1.04 -3.17
CA TYR A 53 -19.72 -0.68 -1.77
C TYR A 53 -19.11 0.68 -1.45
N ILE A 54 -19.73 1.34 -0.46
CA ILE A 54 -19.14 2.47 0.26
C ILE A 54 -18.90 2.00 1.69
N LEU A 55 -17.65 2.06 2.13
CA LEU A 55 -17.29 1.80 3.53
C LEU A 55 -17.25 3.13 4.29
N LYS A 56 -17.77 3.14 5.51
CA LYS A 56 -17.74 4.29 6.41
C LYS A 56 -17.31 3.85 7.80
N ASP A 57 -16.28 4.45 8.35
CA ASP A 57 -15.84 4.22 9.72
C ASP A 57 -16.06 5.48 10.57
N PRO A 58 -17.22 5.61 11.25
CA PRO A 58 -17.52 6.78 12.08
C PRO A 58 -16.71 6.81 13.39
N VAL A 59 -15.81 5.85 13.58
CA VAL A 59 -15.02 5.64 14.80
C VAL A 59 -13.61 5.24 14.41
N VAL A 60 -12.66 5.46 15.33
CA VAL A 60 -11.32 4.86 15.20
C VAL A 60 -11.47 3.34 15.31
N LEU A 61 -10.95 2.62 14.32
CA LEU A 61 -10.93 1.16 14.30
C LEU A 61 -9.71 0.66 15.09
N ASN A 62 -9.95 -0.13 16.13
CA ASN A 62 -8.94 -0.62 17.07
C ASN A 62 -8.40 -2.01 16.71
N TYR A 63 -8.81 -2.51 15.55
CA TYR A 63 -8.40 -3.80 14.99
C TYR A 63 -8.07 -3.59 13.53
N PRO A 64 -7.18 -4.43 12.96
CA PRO A 64 -6.96 -4.44 11.53
C PRO A 64 -8.21 -4.85 10.75
N VAL A 65 -8.28 -4.47 9.48
CA VAL A 65 -9.47 -4.63 8.64
C VAL A 65 -9.17 -5.54 7.46
N VAL A 66 -9.94 -6.62 7.34
CA VAL A 66 -9.86 -7.54 6.21
C VAL A 66 -11.08 -7.37 5.34
N ILE A 67 -10.87 -6.97 4.09
CA ILE A 67 -11.93 -6.78 3.09
C ILE A 67 -11.90 -7.93 2.10
N GLN A 68 -13.08 -8.45 1.76
CA GLN A 68 -13.26 -9.62 0.91
C GLN A 68 -14.40 -9.42 -0.08
N GLY A 69 -14.22 -9.83 -1.33
CA GLY A 69 -15.19 -9.64 -2.41
C GLY A 69 -15.44 -8.18 -2.81
N GLY A 70 -16.63 -7.91 -3.35
CA GLY A 70 -16.97 -6.58 -3.91
C GLY A 70 -16.38 -6.34 -5.30
N HIS A 71 -16.99 -5.42 -6.05
CA HIS A 71 -16.51 -4.98 -7.36
C HIS A 71 -15.81 -3.63 -7.25
N ASN A 72 -16.53 -2.53 -7.06
CA ASN A 72 -15.93 -1.26 -6.66
C ASN A 72 -16.13 -1.03 -5.17
N VAL A 73 -15.05 -0.74 -4.44
CA VAL A 73 -15.11 -0.48 -2.99
C VAL A 73 -14.49 0.88 -2.73
N VAL A 74 -15.26 1.79 -2.16
CA VAL A 74 -14.81 3.15 -1.84
C VAL A 74 -14.80 3.33 -0.34
N TRP A 75 -13.64 3.67 0.22
CA TRP A 75 -13.44 4.04 1.61
C TRP A 75 -12.71 5.37 1.68
N ILE A 76 -13.40 6.41 2.14
CA ILE A 76 -12.88 7.77 2.23
C ILE A 76 -12.95 8.26 3.68
N GLY A 77 -11.81 8.71 4.19
CA GLY A 77 -11.60 9.06 5.58
C GLY A 77 -11.45 7.79 6.43
N GLY A 78 -10.80 7.96 7.58
CA GLY A 78 -10.73 6.89 8.56
C GLY A 78 -9.45 6.91 9.36
N GLU A 79 -9.49 6.27 10.51
CA GLU A 79 -8.33 6.05 11.37
C GLU A 79 -8.36 4.64 11.91
N ILE A 80 -7.29 3.88 11.66
CA ILE A 80 -7.09 2.54 12.19
C ILE A 80 -5.89 2.59 13.13
N ARG A 81 -6.12 2.25 14.39
CA ARG A 81 -5.10 2.16 15.43
C ARG A 81 -5.22 0.80 16.12
N PRO A 82 -4.69 -0.29 15.52
CA PRO A 82 -4.79 -1.62 16.11
C PRO A 82 -4.24 -1.65 17.54
N GLN A 83 -4.98 -2.28 18.45
CA GLN A 83 -4.55 -2.51 19.85
C GLN A 83 -4.14 -3.97 20.08
N SER A 84 -4.55 -4.86 19.18
CA SER A 84 -4.33 -6.30 19.19
C SER A 84 -4.78 -6.88 17.85
N GLY A 85 -4.39 -8.11 17.56
CA GLY A 85 -4.76 -8.81 16.33
C GLY A 85 -3.52 -9.13 15.51
N PRO A 86 -3.68 -9.73 14.33
CA PRO A 86 -2.57 -9.89 13.40
C PRO A 86 -2.09 -8.53 12.93
N ASP A 87 -0.94 -8.55 12.28
CA ASP A 87 -0.08 -7.38 12.25
C ASP A 87 -0.31 -6.47 11.01
N ILE A 88 -1.36 -6.69 10.21
CA ILE A 88 -1.59 -6.00 8.92
C ILE A 88 -2.80 -5.06 8.97
N GLY A 89 -2.61 -3.75 8.77
CA GLY A 89 -3.63 -2.72 8.98
C GLY A 89 -4.88 -2.86 8.11
N ILE A 90 -4.71 -2.95 6.79
CA ILE A 90 -5.76 -3.24 5.82
C ILE A 90 -5.33 -4.41 4.95
N GLN A 91 -6.13 -5.46 4.90
CA GLN A 91 -5.92 -6.59 4.01
C GLN A 91 -7.01 -6.65 2.93
N LEU A 92 -6.60 -6.70 1.66
CA LEU A 92 -7.49 -6.82 0.50
C LEU A 92 -7.34 -8.22 -0.10
N ILE A 93 -8.22 -9.14 0.27
CA ILE A 93 -8.08 -10.58 -0.04
C ILE A 93 -9.35 -11.18 -0.67
N ARG A 94 -9.29 -12.42 -1.16
CA ARG A 94 -10.45 -13.21 -1.62
C ARG A 94 -11.41 -12.44 -2.54
N ASP A 95 -11.05 -12.35 -3.82
CA ASP A 95 -11.88 -11.78 -4.91
C ASP A 95 -12.23 -10.29 -4.78
N VAL A 96 -11.50 -9.53 -3.96
CA VAL A 96 -11.64 -8.07 -3.91
C VAL A 96 -11.36 -7.45 -5.28
N GLY A 97 -12.36 -6.75 -5.81
CA GLY A 97 -12.26 -6.10 -7.12
C GLY A 97 -12.37 -7.06 -8.30
N ALA A 98 -12.80 -8.31 -8.08
CA ALA A 98 -12.98 -9.29 -9.13
C ALA A 98 -13.91 -8.75 -10.26
N GLY A 99 -13.57 -9.04 -11.50
CA GLY A 99 -14.28 -8.51 -12.68
C GLY A 99 -13.81 -7.13 -13.14
N GLY A 100 -12.62 -6.67 -12.72
CA GLY A 100 -12.03 -5.40 -13.17
C GLY A 100 -12.44 -4.18 -12.35
N GLY A 101 -12.78 -4.42 -11.09
CA GLY A 101 -13.20 -3.39 -10.15
C GLY A 101 -12.08 -2.50 -9.64
N THR A 102 -12.45 -1.40 -9.02
CA THR A 102 -11.51 -0.48 -8.37
C THR A 102 -11.77 -0.41 -6.88
N ILE A 103 -10.72 -0.65 -6.11
CA ILE A 103 -10.67 -0.40 -4.67
C ILE A 103 -10.04 0.96 -4.49
N HIS A 104 -10.76 1.87 -3.88
CA HIS A 104 -10.35 3.25 -3.70
C HIS A 104 -10.30 3.57 -2.21
N LEU A 105 -9.09 3.79 -1.71
CA LEU A 105 -8.77 4.16 -0.33
C LEU A 105 -8.30 5.61 -0.33
N GLU A 106 -9.03 6.49 0.34
CA GLU A 106 -8.70 7.92 0.38
C GLU A 106 -8.67 8.45 1.82
N GLY A 107 -7.68 9.25 2.20
CA GLY A 107 -7.73 9.99 3.46
C GLY A 107 -7.69 9.12 4.72
N ILE A 108 -7.10 7.92 4.62
CA ILE A 108 -6.99 6.96 5.72
C ILE A 108 -5.67 7.18 6.48
N HIS A 109 -5.73 7.16 7.80
CA HIS A 109 -4.56 7.12 8.67
C HIS A 109 -4.43 5.75 9.35
N LEU A 110 -3.34 5.04 9.07
CA LEU A 110 -2.95 3.82 9.78
C LEU A 110 -1.88 4.19 10.81
N ASP A 111 -2.17 3.95 12.08
CA ASP A 111 -1.31 4.34 13.20
C ASP A 111 -0.96 3.14 14.08
N GLY A 112 0.25 2.63 13.89
CA GLY A 112 0.82 1.53 14.66
C GLY A 112 1.34 1.91 16.05
N VAL A 113 0.95 3.06 16.64
CA VAL A 113 1.52 3.58 17.90
C VAL A 113 1.55 2.57 19.06
N ASN A 114 0.70 1.54 19.03
CA ASN A 114 0.66 0.48 20.04
C ASN A 114 1.65 -0.67 19.79
N GLY A 115 2.44 -0.62 18.72
CA GLY A 115 3.45 -1.63 18.39
C GLY A 115 2.89 -2.95 17.86
N VAL A 116 1.69 -2.94 17.26
CA VAL A 116 1.01 -4.12 16.72
C VAL A 116 1.04 -4.17 15.20
N LEU A 117 1.12 -3.01 14.55
CA LEU A 117 1.03 -2.91 13.09
C LEU A 117 2.41 -3.19 12.48
N THR A 118 2.62 -4.36 11.87
CA THR A 118 3.81 -4.65 11.08
C THR A 118 3.65 -4.09 9.68
N ASP A 119 2.58 -4.43 8.97
CA ASP A 119 2.34 -4.05 7.58
C ASP A 119 1.15 -3.08 7.47
N GLY A 120 1.25 -2.15 6.53
CA GLY A 120 0.25 -1.11 6.32
C GLY A 120 -0.96 -1.62 5.56
N ILE A 121 -0.82 -1.70 4.24
CA ILE A 121 -1.85 -2.19 3.32
C ILE A 121 -1.31 -3.39 2.58
N GLU A 122 -1.94 -4.55 2.79
CA GLU A 122 -1.61 -5.76 2.06
C GLU A 122 -2.66 -6.05 0.99
N GLY A 123 -2.15 -6.55 -0.13
CA GLY A 123 -2.88 -6.79 -1.31
C GLY A 123 -2.65 -8.10 -1.98
N GLY A 124 -3.75 -8.76 -2.33
CA GLY A 124 -3.66 -9.99 -3.05
C GLY A 124 -3.89 -11.18 -2.16
N GLN A 125 -4.03 -12.34 -2.79
CA GLN A 125 -4.33 -13.55 -2.06
C GLN A 125 -3.07 -14.38 -1.85
N TRP A 126 -2.72 -14.63 -0.59
CA TRP A 126 -1.71 -15.63 -0.24
C TRP A 126 -2.17 -17.04 -0.67
N ALA A 127 -1.31 -17.79 -1.39
CA ALA A 127 -1.59 -19.17 -1.86
C ALA A 127 -2.23 -20.11 -0.81
N GLY A 128 -1.86 -19.96 0.46
CA GLY A 128 -2.18 -20.89 1.53
C GLY A 128 -3.61 -20.78 2.04
N LEU A 129 -4.32 -19.67 1.79
CA LEU A 129 -5.62 -19.37 2.38
C LEU A 129 -6.79 -19.48 1.37
N SER A 130 -6.82 -20.57 0.59
CA SER A 130 -7.95 -21.02 -0.25
C SER A 130 -8.25 -20.21 -1.52
N LYS A 131 -7.75 -20.72 -2.65
CA LYS A 131 -8.00 -20.31 -4.04
C LYS A 131 -9.50 -20.25 -4.43
N PRO A 132 -10.01 -19.14 -4.97
CA PRO A 132 -11.00 -19.18 -6.04
C PRO A 132 -10.32 -19.45 -7.38
N SER A 133 -10.98 -20.25 -8.23
CA SER A 133 -10.62 -20.44 -9.63
C SER A 133 -11.03 -19.19 -10.42
N GLY A 134 -10.13 -18.22 -10.54
CA GLY A 134 -10.32 -17.04 -11.36
C GLY A 134 -9.01 -16.28 -11.47
N THR A 135 -8.66 -15.83 -12.67
CA THR A 135 -7.57 -14.88 -12.85
C THR A 135 -7.87 -13.63 -12.02
N LEU A 136 -7.12 -13.37 -10.95
CA LEU A 136 -7.17 -12.11 -10.19
C LEU A 136 -6.59 -10.92 -11.01
N ALA A 137 -6.80 -10.86 -12.32
CA ALA A 137 -5.91 -10.13 -13.24
C ALA A 137 -6.45 -8.80 -13.80
N ASP A 138 -7.52 -8.21 -13.24
CA ASP A 138 -8.03 -6.91 -13.73
C ASP A 138 -8.34 -5.86 -12.65
N ALA A 139 -8.26 -6.20 -11.36
CA ALA A 139 -8.57 -5.25 -10.29
C ALA A 139 -7.56 -4.10 -10.25
N ARG A 140 -8.03 -2.93 -9.82
CA ARG A 140 -7.21 -1.74 -9.57
C ARG A 140 -7.25 -1.38 -8.11
N LEU A 141 -6.09 -1.06 -7.53
CA LEU A 141 -6.00 -0.39 -6.25
C LEU A 141 -5.63 1.07 -6.46
N GLN A 142 -6.42 1.98 -5.89
CA GLN A 142 -6.17 3.41 -5.80
C GLN A 142 -6.01 3.81 -4.33
N ILE A 143 -4.88 4.42 -3.99
CA ILE A 143 -4.56 4.91 -2.67
C ILE A 143 -4.29 6.41 -2.80
N GLU A 144 -5.11 7.26 -2.18
CA GLU A 144 -4.96 8.71 -2.26
C GLU A 144 -4.97 9.37 -0.89
N ASN A 145 -4.02 10.26 -0.60
CA ASN A 145 -3.95 10.97 0.68
C ASN A 145 -3.94 10.03 1.91
N VAL A 146 -3.17 8.94 1.84
CA VAL A 146 -3.04 7.96 2.92
C VAL A 146 -1.74 8.15 3.69
N ARG A 147 -1.81 8.00 5.01
CA ARG A 147 -0.66 8.07 5.90
C ARG A 147 -0.54 6.78 6.71
N ILE A 148 0.68 6.26 6.82
CA ILE A 148 1.01 5.09 7.63
C ILE A 148 2.17 5.47 8.56
N ASP A 149 1.91 5.43 9.86
CA ASP A 149 2.92 5.72 10.88
C ASP A 149 3.12 4.54 11.84
N HIS A 150 4.28 4.54 12.50
CA HIS A 150 4.58 3.65 13.61
C HIS A 150 4.47 2.15 13.26
N LEU A 151 4.82 1.76 12.03
CA LEU A 151 5.04 0.35 11.72
C LEU A 151 6.10 -0.23 12.65
N SER A 152 5.85 -1.43 13.14
CA SER A 152 6.64 -2.11 14.16
C SER A 152 6.74 -3.58 13.84
N GLY A 153 7.92 -4.18 14.01
CA GLY A 153 8.10 -5.60 13.85
C GLY A 153 9.56 -5.96 13.83
N ASP A 154 9.85 -7.20 13.46
CA ASP A 154 11.22 -7.68 13.28
C ASP A 154 11.36 -8.21 11.86
N SER A 155 12.08 -7.47 11.02
CA SER A 155 12.47 -7.84 9.65
C SER A 155 12.98 -9.29 9.44
N ALA A 156 13.36 -10.03 10.48
CA ALA A 156 13.71 -11.45 10.40
C ALA A 156 12.50 -12.41 10.46
N VAL A 157 11.33 -11.93 10.89
CA VAL A 157 10.14 -12.75 11.22
C VAL A 157 8.85 -12.15 10.64
N THR A 158 8.67 -10.84 10.75
CA THR A 158 7.54 -10.09 10.19
C THR A 158 8.09 -9.05 9.23
N HIS A 159 7.40 -8.78 8.13
CA HIS A 159 7.77 -7.65 7.27
C HIS A 159 7.23 -6.36 7.86
N GLN A 160 7.67 -5.20 7.37
CA GLN A 160 7.07 -3.94 7.81
C GLN A 160 6.80 -3.03 6.62
N ASP A 161 6.02 -3.53 5.69
CA ASP A 161 5.81 -2.91 4.39
C ASP A 161 4.69 -1.88 4.49
N CYS A 162 4.88 -0.68 3.94
CA CYS A 162 3.78 0.28 3.88
C CYS A 162 2.66 -0.22 2.97
N VAL A 163 3.05 -0.73 1.79
CA VAL A 163 2.14 -1.41 0.88
C VAL A 163 2.82 -2.68 0.40
N GLN A 164 2.20 -3.82 0.68
CA GLN A 164 2.68 -5.12 0.28
C GLN A 164 1.74 -5.73 -0.76
N HIS A 165 2.30 -6.11 -1.90
CA HIS A 165 1.57 -6.77 -2.97
C HIS A 165 1.99 -8.24 -3.08
N TYR A 166 1.05 -9.17 -2.96
CA TYR A 166 1.26 -10.61 -3.14
C TYR A 166 0.67 -11.15 -4.46
N GLY A 167 0.27 -10.27 -5.38
CA GLY A 167 -0.36 -10.61 -6.66
C GLY A 167 -1.88 -10.40 -6.65
N GLY A 168 -2.49 -10.06 -7.79
CA GLY A 168 -3.96 -9.95 -7.90
C GLY A 168 -4.51 -8.55 -8.19
N TRP A 169 -3.62 -7.61 -8.53
CA TRP A 169 -4.01 -6.31 -9.08
C TRP A 169 -3.30 -6.12 -10.40
N LYS A 170 -4.01 -5.54 -11.36
CA LYS A 170 -3.45 -5.16 -12.65
C LYS A 170 -2.79 -3.79 -12.59
N ASP A 171 -3.33 -2.90 -11.77
CA ASP A 171 -2.99 -1.48 -11.74
C ASP A 171 -2.97 -0.98 -10.30
N LEU A 172 -1.81 -0.49 -9.83
CA LEU A 172 -1.63 0.17 -8.55
C LEU A 172 -1.42 1.67 -8.77
N ARG A 173 -2.25 2.51 -8.16
CA ARG A 173 -2.18 3.96 -8.28
C ARG A 173 -2.11 4.58 -6.90
N VAL A 174 -1.10 5.42 -6.69
CA VAL A 174 -0.83 6.01 -5.38
C VAL A 174 -0.54 7.49 -5.54
N ASP A 175 -1.23 8.34 -4.78
CA ASP A 175 -1.03 9.79 -4.77
C ASP A 175 -1.10 10.36 -3.35
N HIS A 176 -0.24 11.33 -3.02
CA HIS A 176 -0.18 11.97 -1.70
C HIS A 176 -0.02 10.94 -0.55
N PHE A 177 0.90 10.00 -0.71
CA PHE A 177 1.13 8.93 0.26
C PHE A 177 2.30 9.26 1.19
N THR A 178 2.12 9.09 2.50
CA THR A 178 3.23 9.22 3.46
C THR A 178 3.37 7.94 4.25
N CYS A 179 4.59 7.41 4.34
CA CYS A 179 4.85 6.28 5.22
C CYS A 179 6.23 6.33 5.86
N GLN A 180 6.28 5.88 7.11
CA GLN A 180 7.50 5.59 7.83
C GLN A 180 7.58 4.10 8.17
N THR A 181 8.65 3.44 7.74
CA THR A 181 8.82 1.98 7.83
C THR A 181 10.20 1.60 8.38
N PRO A 182 10.33 0.54 9.20
CA PRO A 182 11.62 -0.07 9.52
C PRO A 182 12.10 -1.13 8.50
N TYR A 183 11.35 -1.38 7.42
CA TYR A 183 11.68 -2.40 6.40
C TYR A 183 11.55 -1.87 4.96
N GLN A 184 10.39 -2.05 4.30
CA GLN A 184 10.18 -1.60 2.92
C GLN A 184 9.01 -0.62 2.84
N GLY A 185 9.08 0.29 1.85
CA GLY A 185 7.96 1.18 1.57
C GLY A 185 6.91 0.44 0.75
N PHE A 186 7.25 0.14 -0.49
CA PHE A 186 6.44 -0.65 -1.39
C PHE A 186 7.13 -1.98 -1.69
N TYR A 187 6.44 -3.09 -1.49
CA TYR A 187 6.87 -4.41 -1.92
C TYR A 187 6.03 -4.85 -3.12
N LEU A 188 6.63 -4.82 -4.32
CA LEU A 188 5.97 -5.06 -5.61
C LEU A 188 6.65 -6.22 -6.36
N PRO A 189 6.49 -7.46 -5.90
CA PRO A 189 7.04 -8.63 -6.57
C PRO A 189 6.36 -8.83 -7.93
N TRP A 190 7.08 -9.48 -8.84
CA TRP A 190 6.55 -9.93 -10.13
C TRP A 190 5.63 -11.15 -9.93
N GLU A 191 6.12 -12.14 -9.21
CA GLU A 191 5.43 -13.40 -8.88
C GLU A 191 6.04 -13.89 -7.57
N ASP A 192 5.23 -14.03 -6.53
CA ASP A 192 5.69 -14.76 -5.34
C ASP A 192 5.48 -16.26 -5.59
N SER A 193 6.60 -16.97 -5.75
CA SER A 193 6.64 -18.42 -5.96
C SER A 193 5.98 -19.22 -4.83
N ALA A 194 5.96 -18.67 -3.59
CA ALA A 194 5.25 -19.25 -2.46
C ALA A 194 3.73 -18.98 -2.55
N ALA A 195 3.32 -17.91 -3.25
CA ALA A 195 1.92 -17.48 -3.38
C ALA A 195 1.19 -18.05 -4.61
N ALA A 196 1.87 -18.75 -5.54
CA ALA A 196 1.28 -19.32 -6.76
C ALA A 196 0.32 -18.35 -7.48
N ASN A 197 0.59 -17.05 -7.38
CA ASN A 197 -0.33 -16.00 -7.72
C ASN A 197 -0.08 -15.57 -9.16
N ARG A 198 -1.11 -15.72 -10.01
CA ARG A 198 -1.02 -15.42 -11.45
C ARG A 198 -1.49 -14.01 -11.80
N GLY A 199 -1.91 -13.22 -10.80
CA GLY A 199 -2.26 -11.83 -10.99
C GLY A 199 -1.01 -10.98 -11.11
N VAL A 200 -0.64 -10.63 -12.34
CA VAL A 200 0.53 -9.81 -12.65
C VAL A 200 0.19 -8.33 -12.45
N LEU A 201 0.89 -7.66 -11.54
CA LEU A 201 0.93 -6.19 -11.49
C LEU A 201 1.48 -5.68 -12.83
N SER A 202 0.57 -5.27 -13.71
CA SER A 202 0.94 -4.85 -15.06
C SER A 202 1.36 -3.39 -15.10
N HIS A 203 0.79 -2.57 -14.20
CA HIS A 203 1.05 -1.15 -14.13
C HIS A 203 1.11 -0.64 -12.68
N TRP A 204 2.02 0.28 -12.40
CA TRP A 204 2.06 1.05 -11.16
C TRP A 204 2.32 2.54 -11.41
N ASP A 205 1.71 3.43 -10.64
CA ASP A 205 1.90 4.89 -10.72
C ASP A 205 1.93 5.48 -9.32
N LEU A 206 3.10 5.96 -8.89
CA LEU A 206 3.34 6.54 -7.56
C LEU A 206 3.65 8.03 -7.69
N ARG A 207 2.80 8.85 -7.06
CA ARG A 207 2.84 10.31 -7.14
C ARG A 207 2.85 10.95 -5.77
N ASN A 208 3.53 12.08 -5.65
CA ASN A 208 3.52 12.95 -4.47
C ASN A 208 3.72 12.18 -3.15
N ALA A 209 4.64 11.21 -3.15
CA ALA A 209 4.82 10.29 -2.04
C ALA A 209 6.06 10.65 -1.21
N ASN A 210 5.97 10.52 0.10
CA ASN A 210 7.08 10.68 1.03
C ASN A 210 7.27 9.38 1.82
N LEU A 211 8.36 8.67 1.50
CA LEU A 211 8.72 7.41 2.13
C LEU A 211 9.97 7.62 2.97
N ARG A 212 9.93 7.15 4.21
CA ARG A 212 11.03 7.29 5.16
C ARG A 212 11.33 5.97 5.85
N ASP A 213 12.61 5.63 5.95
CA ASP A 213 13.03 4.52 6.81
C ASP A 213 13.27 4.98 8.26
N LEU A 214 13.20 4.04 9.20
CA LEU A 214 13.52 4.28 10.61
C LEU A 214 15.01 4.01 10.91
N PRO A 215 15.66 4.85 11.74
CA PRO A 215 16.97 4.53 12.29
C PRO A 215 16.90 3.18 13.03
N ASN A 216 17.78 2.25 12.65
CA ASN A 216 17.81 0.86 13.13
C ASN A 216 16.83 -0.11 12.46
N SER A 217 16.45 0.13 11.20
CA SER A 217 16.15 -0.96 10.28
C SER A 217 17.39 -1.87 10.21
N THR A 218 17.47 -2.93 11.02
CA THR A 218 18.70 -3.73 11.20
C THR A 218 18.56 -5.22 10.89
N GLY A 219 17.51 -5.63 10.16
CA GLY A 219 17.48 -6.95 9.54
C GLY A 219 18.53 -7.12 8.46
N GLY A 220 19.00 -8.35 8.28
CA GLY A 220 19.82 -8.74 7.13
C GLY A 220 19.05 -8.77 5.80
N GLY A 221 17.75 -8.48 5.81
CA GLY A 221 16.88 -8.35 4.64
C GLY A 221 17.00 -7.00 3.94
N MET A 222 16.64 -6.98 2.65
CA MET A 222 16.78 -5.82 1.78
C MET A 222 15.91 -4.65 2.24
N GLN A 223 16.55 -3.54 2.60
CA GLN A 223 15.87 -2.30 2.97
C GLN A 223 15.82 -1.39 1.75
N THR A 224 14.84 -1.61 0.89
CA THR A 224 14.51 -0.67 -0.17
C THR A 224 13.14 -0.08 0.10
N LEU A 225 13.03 1.25 0.00
CA LEU A 225 11.73 1.91 0.12
C LEU A 225 10.79 1.60 -1.05
N ILE A 226 11.34 1.11 -2.17
CA ILE A 226 10.55 0.59 -3.29
C ILE A 226 11.27 -0.67 -3.79
N HIS A 227 10.65 -1.82 -3.56
CA HIS A 227 11.13 -3.13 -3.97
C HIS A 227 10.38 -3.58 -5.23
N PHE A 228 11.12 -4.01 -6.24
CA PHE A 228 10.55 -4.56 -7.46
C PHE A 228 11.15 -5.94 -7.74
N GLY A 229 10.26 -6.92 -7.90
CA GLY A 229 10.64 -8.22 -8.44
C GLY A 229 11.32 -9.13 -7.42
N ASP A 230 10.56 -10.09 -6.89
CA ASP A 230 11.13 -11.35 -6.43
C ASP A 230 10.96 -12.38 -7.53
N ALA A 231 12.08 -12.79 -8.11
CA ALA A 231 12.25 -14.12 -8.67
C ALA A 231 13.71 -14.50 -8.41
N GLY A 232 13.93 -15.73 -7.95
CA GLY A 232 15.27 -16.27 -7.76
C GLY A 232 16.15 -16.17 -9.03
N PRO A 233 17.41 -16.64 -8.94
CA PRO A 233 18.41 -16.44 -9.99
C PRO A 233 17.90 -16.82 -11.39
N GLY A 234 17.64 -15.78 -12.19
CA GLY A 234 17.18 -15.86 -13.57
C GLY A 234 15.66 -15.84 -13.70
N TYR A 235 15.08 -14.67 -14.00
CA TYR A 235 14.07 -14.44 -15.05
C TYR A 235 13.67 -12.96 -15.07
N PHE A 236 14.63 -12.09 -15.42
CA PHE A 236 14.31 -10.91 -16.21
C PHE A 236 14.57 -11.31 -17.67
N ASP A 237 13.58 -11.85 -18.37
CA ASP A 237 13.60 -11.73 -19.83
C ASP A 237 12.66 -10.58 -20.23
N ALA A 238 13.17 -9.68 -21.06
CA ALA A 238 12.45 -8.48 -21.48
C ALA A 238 11.20 -8.79 -22.33
N ALA A 239 10.94 -10.06 -22.64
CA ALA A 239 9.95 -10.51 -23.61
C ALA A 239 8.65 -11.00 -22.96
N SER A 240 8.67 -11.48 -21.73
CA SER A 240 7.49 -12.10 -21.12
C SER A 240 6.73 -11.19 -20.15
N HIS A 241 7.39 -10.35 -19.35
CA HIS A 241 6.82 -9.94 -18.06
C HIS A 241 7.15 -8.49 -17.65
N GLN A 242 6.76 -7.52 -18.47
CA GLN A 242 7.00 -6.09 -18.19
C GLN A 242 5.95 -5.51 -17.24
N GLN A 243 6.36 -5.07 -16.05
CA GLN A 243 5.59 -4.10 -15.25
C GLN A 243 5.89 -2.71 -15.80
N GLY A 244 4.87 -2.01 -16.29
CA GLY A 244 5.00 -0.59 -16.63
C GLY A 244 4.85 0.26 -15.37
N GLY A 245 5.57 1.37 -15.25
CA GLY A 245 5.22 2.31 -14.19
C GLY A 245 5.85 3.68 -14.23
N GLN A 246 5.35 4.54 -13.35
CA GLN A 246 5.67 5.95 -13.28
C GLN A 246 5.92 6.40 -11.83
N LEU A 247 7.01 7.15 -11.64
CA LEU A 247 7.28 7.92 -10.43
C LEU A 247 7.09 9.40 -10.74
N THR A 248 6.41 10.16 -9.88
CA THR A 248 6.27 11.61 -10.02
C THR A 248 6.29 12.28 -8.65
N ASN A 249 7.26 13.15 -8.38
CA ASN A 249 7.37 13.83 -7.08
C ASN A 249 7.43 12.84 -5.88
N VAL A 250 8.30 11.84 -5.97
CA VAL A 250 8.49 10.82 -4.94
C VAL A 250 9.78 11.11 -4.18
N TYR A 251 9.65 11.27 -2.86
CA TYR A 251 10.74 11.57 -1.94
C TYR A 251 11.07 10.32 -1.12
N LEU A 252 12.33 9.90 -1.18
CA LEU A 252 12.85 8.74 -0.47
C LEU A 252 13.87 9.21 0.59
N HIS A 253 13.47 9.19 1.85
CA HIS A 253 14.32 9.50 2.99
C HIS A 253 14.89 8.20 3.57
N ALA A 254 15.92 7.67 2.92
CA ALA A 254 16.61 6.46 3.35
C ALA A 254 17.88 6.79 4.17
N THR A 255 17.99 6.25 5.38
CA THR A 255 19.17 6.27 6.26
C THR A 255 20.29 5.38 5.72
N ARG A 256 19.96 4.36 4.92
CA ARG A 256 20.93 3.52 4.22
C ARG A 256 20.69 3.55 2.71
N LYS A 257 21.77 3.71 1.95
CA LYS A 257 21.71 3.65 0.49
C LYS A 257 21.76 2.18 0.06
N SER A 258 20.60 1.55 -0.11
CA SER A 258 20.49 0.30 -0.86
C SER A 258 20.15 0.63 -2.31
N LEU A 259 21.15 0.58 -3.19
CA LEU A 259 20.95 0.60 -4.65
C LEU A 259 21.59 -0.63 -5.29
N ASP A 260 21.74 -1.72 -4.52
CA ASP A 260 22.32 -2.94 -5.07
C ASP A 260 21.23 -3.72 -5.83
N GLN A 261 21.27 -3.55 -7.15
CA GLN A 261 20.92 -4.54 -8.18
C GLN A 261 19.46 -4.91 -8.46
N GLU A 262 18.46 -4.15 -8.01
CA GLU A 262 17.07 -4.33 -8.49
C GLU A 262 16.61 -3.09 -9.27
N THR A 263 16.89 -3.16 -10.56
CA THR A 263 16.71 -2.15 -11.61
C THR A 263 15.26 -1.66 -11.70
N TYR A 264 15.05 -0.38 -11.40
CA TYR A 264 13.91 0.41 -11.89
C TYR A 264 13.70 0.15 -13.39
N PRO A 265 12.46 0.11 -13.91
CA PRO A 265 12.27 0.11 -15.36
C PRO A 265 12.99 1.34 -15.95
N ASN A 266 13.88 1.08 -16.91
CA ASN A 266 14.85 2.02 -17.49
C ASN A 266 14.22 3.16 -18.32
N SER A 267 13.01 3.61 -17.99
CA SER A 267 12.34 4.75 -18.61
C SER A 267 11.57 5.57 -17.57
N GLY A 268 12.25 6.54 -16.97
CA GLY A 268 11.65 7.50 -16.04
C GLY A 268 12.70 8.47 -15.48
N THR A 269 12.31 9.72 -15.23
CA THR A 269 13.17 10.71 -14.58
C THR A 269 13.05 10.59 -13.07
N ALA A 270 14.10 10.11 -12.40
CA ALA A 270 14.22 10.18 -10.94
C ALA A 270 15.05 11.40 -10.54
N THR A 271 14.48 12.33 -9.77
CA THR A 271 15.22 13.41 -9.11
C THR A 271 15.30 13.12 -7.63
N ALA A 272 16.42 12.56 -7.18
CA ALA A 272 16.75 12.52 -5.76
C ALA A 272 17.34 13.89 -5.35
N SER A 273 16.61 14.68 -4.56
CA SER A 273 17.18 15.89 -3.93
C SER A 273 17.82 15.52 -2.59
N ARG A 274 19.05 16.01 -2.38
CA ARG A 274 19.68 16.02 -1.06
C ARG A 274 19.22 17.28 -0.36
N ASP A 275 18.36 17.15 0.65
CA ASP A 275 18.28 18.16 1.69
C ASP A 275 19.05 17.62 2.90
N GLY A 276 20.01 18.44 3.35
CA GLY A 276 21.12 18.05 4.23
C GLY A 276 20.82 17.99 5.71
#